data_AF-A0A7W2D510-F1
#
_entry.id   AF-A0A7W2D510-F1
#
_cell.length_a   1.000
_cell.length_b   1.000
_cell.length_c   1.000
_cell.angle_alpha   90.00
_cell.angle_beta   90.00
_cell.angle_gamma   90.00
#
_symmetry.space_group_name_H-M   'P 1'
#
loop_
_entity.id
_entity.type
_entity.pdbx_description
1 polymer ?
#
loop_
_entity_poly.entity_id
_entity_poly.type
_entity_poly.pdbx_seq_one_letter_code
_entity_poly.pdbx_strand_id
1 'polypeptide(L)' 'MVGGPTPAPPAFVVEVEKRADEIVRAAEALHLDGSTYQGAGEGVQTAYVPGGMFLYLTVARHECVYILQVTAWPT' A
#
# COMPACT_ATOMS: atom_id res chain seq x y z
N MET A 1 -26.39 -4.82 -4.41
CA MET A 1 -26.12 -3.42 -4.77
C MET A 1 -24.60 -3.30 -4.93
N VAL A 2 -24.11 -3.37 -6.16
CA VAL A 2 -22.69 -3.11 -6.47
C VAL A 2 -22.61 -1.61 -6.72
N GLY A 3 -21.96 -0.88 -5.80
CA GLY A 3 -21.83 0.56 -5.88
C GLY A 3 -21.09 0.97 -7.15
N GLY A 4 -21.59 2.00 -7.84
CA GLY A 4 -20.86 2.67 -8.92
C GLY A 4 -19.60 3.36 -8.39
N PRO A 5 -18.84 4.07 -9.24
CA PRO A 5 -17.56 4.69 -8.88
C PRO A 5 -17.79 5.91 -7.98
N THR A 6 -18.17 5.66 -6.73
CA THR A 6 -18.05 6.68 -5.69
C THR A 6 -16.56 6.80 -5.39
N PRO A 7 -15.95 7.98 -5.65
CA PRO A 7 -14.56 8.20 -5.29
C PRO A 7 -14.38 7.95 -3.79
N ALA A 8 -13.23 7.37 -3.43
CA ALA A 8 -12.86 7.21 -2.04
C ALA A 8 -12.95 8.56 -1.29
N PRO A 9 -13.46 8.61 -0.05
CA PRO A 9 -13.51 9.83 0.72
C PRO A 9 -12.12 10.50 0.82
N PRO A 10 -11.97 11.82 0.61
CA PRO A 10 -10.66 12.47 0.62
C PRO A 10 -9.87 12.24 1.92
N ALA A 11 -10.54 12.26 3.06
CA ALA A 11 -9.91 11.98 4.35
C ALA A 11 -9.32 10.56 4.42
N PHE A 12 -9.98 9.57 3.80
CA PHE A 12 -9.46 8.21 3.72
C PHE A 12 -8.26 8.12 2.75
N VAL A 13 -8.29 8.83 1.62
CA VAL A 13 -7.14 8.89 0.69
C VAL A 13 -5.90 9.44 1.40
N VAL A 14 -6.05 10.48 2.23
CA VAL A 14 -4.94 11.03 3.04
C VAL A 14 -4.36 9.99 4.00
N GLU A 15 -5.20 9.15 4.62
CA GLU A 15 -4.71 8.08 5.50
C GLU A 15 -3.99 6.96 4.71
N VAL A 16 -4.45 6.66 3.49
CA VAL A 16 -3.76 5.73 2.58
C VAL A 16 -2.38 6.26 2.19
N GLU A 17 -2.27 7.54 1.80
CA GLU A 17 -1.02 8.19 1.41
C GLU A 17 0.00 8.17 2.57
N LYS A 18 -0.41 8.58 3.77
CA LYS A 18 0.45 8.55 4.96
C LYS A 18 0.97 7.14 5.25
N ARG A 19 0.09 6.14 5.18
CA ARG A 19 0.47 4.75 5.45
C ARG A 19 1.36 4.19 4.34
N ALA A 20 1.16 4.60 3.09
CA ALA A 20 2.03 4.24 1.98
C ALA A 20 3.45 4.79 2.18
N ASP A 21 3.60 6.05 2.62
CA ASP A 21 4.91 6.65 2.92
C ASP A 21 5.66 5.91 4.04
N GLU A 22 4.94 5.42 5.04
CA GLU A 22 5.52 4.56 6.09
C GLU A 22 6.01 3.23 5.54
N ILE A 23 5.23 2.59 4.65
CA ILE A 23 5.59 1.33 4.02
C ILE A 23 6.80 1.51 3.10
N VAL A 24 6.86 2.61 2.34
CA VAL A 24 8.02 2.93 1.49
C VAL A 24 9.27 3.05 2.36
N ARG A 25 9.25 3.88 3.42
CA ARG A 25 10.42 4.04 4.31
C ARG A 25 10.85 2.72 4.96
N ALA A 26 9.90 1.86 5.33
CA ALA A 26 10.22 0.54 5.85
C ALA A 26 10.84 -0.37 4.78
N ALA A 27 10.30 -0.38 3.57
CA ALA A 27 10.83 -1.15 2.45
C ALA A 27 12.22 -0.69 2.04
N GLU A 28 12.49 0.62 2.03
CA GLU A 28 13.82 1.19 1.79
C GLU A 28 14.84 0.66 2.79
N ALA A 29 14.52 0.71 4.09
CA ALA A 29 15.39 0.22 5.15
C ALA A 29 15.63 -1.31 5.08
N LEU A 30 14.65 -2.07 4.60
CA LEU A 30 14.74 -3.54 4.51
C LEU A 30 15.41 -4.04 3.23
N HIS A 31 15.33 -3.28 2.13
CA HIS A 31 15.70 -3.79 0.80
C HIS A 31 16.74 -2.95 0.06
N LEU A 32 16.79 -1.62 0.24
CA LEU A 32 17.70 -0.77 -0.54
C LEU A 32 19.09 -0.60 0.10
N ASP A 33 19.23 -0.95 1.39
CA ASP A 33 20.56 -1.09 2.02
C ASP A 33 21.22 -2.45 1.69
N GLY A 34 20.49 -3.35 1.01
CA GLY A 34 20.92 -4.69 0.66
C GLY A 34 20.93 -4.91 -0.85
N SER A 35 22.05 -4.62 -1.51
CA SER A 35 22.33 -4.97 -2.93
C SER A 35 22.29 -6.48 -3.24
N THR A 36 21.87 -7.30 -2.29
CA THR A 36 21.84 -8.75 -2.29
C THR A 36 20.44 -9.33 -2.04
N TYR A 37 19.35 -8.55 -2.16
CA TYR A 37 18.01 -9.14 -2.02
C TYR A 37 17.76 -10.20 -3.11
N GLN A 38 17.85 -11.49 -2.73
CA GLN A 38 17.68 -12.68 -3.58
C GLN A 38 16.39 -13.44 -3.25
N GLY A 39 15.50 -12.86 -2.43
CA GLY A 39 14.29 -13.51 -1.94
C GLY A 39 13.11 -13.44 -2.92
N ALA A 40 12.15 -14.36 -2.78
CA ALA A 40 10.82 -14.16 -3.34
C ALA A 40 10.16 -12.97 -2.62
N GLY A 41 9.60 -12.02 -3.38
CA GLY A 41 8.87 -10.89 -2.81
C GLY A 41 7.73 -11.35 -1.91
N GLU A 42 7.33 -10.52 -0.95
CA GLU A 42 6.36 -10.84 0.11
C GLU A 42 4.93 -11.13 -0.38
N GLY A 43 4.69 -11.09 -1.69
CA GLY A 43 3.35 -11.21 -2.27
C GLY A 43 2.48 -10.00 -1.97
N VAL A 44 1.18 -10.11 -2.29
CA VAL A 44 0.22 -9.04 -2.00
C VAL A 44 -0.03 -8.97 -0.50
N GLN A 45 0.14 -7.77 0.05
CA GLN A 45 -0.08 -7.46 1.47
C GLN A 45 -1.32 -6.58 1.63
N THR A 46 -1.85 -6.54 2.84
CA THR A 46 -3.01 -5.69 3.20
C THR A 46 -2.62 -4.71 4.29
N ALA A 47 -2.97 -3.44 4.11
CA ALA A 47 -2.85 -2.41 5.14
C ALA A 47 -4.23 -1.87 5.52
N TYR A 48 -4.46 -1.71 6.82
CA TYR A 48 -5.66 -1.11 7.38
C TYR A 48 -5.34 0.30 7.88
N VAL A 49 -6.23 1.24 7.58
CA VAL A 49 -6.14 2.64 7.99
C VAL A 49 -7.53 3.14 8.40
N PRO A 50 -7.66 4.27 9.11
CA PRO A 50 -8.98 4.83 9.40
C PRO A 50 -9.81 5.00 8.13
N GLY A 51 -11.03 4.44 8.12
CA GLY A 51 -11.94 4.54 6.99
C GLY A 51 -11.80 3.47 5.90
N GLY A 52 -10.86 2.53 6.01
CA GLY A 52 -10.78 1.43 5.04
C GLY A 52 -9.53 0.59 5.08
N MET A 53 -9.25 -0.04 3.94
CA MET A 53 -8.02 -0.81 3.70
C MET A 53 -7.51 -0.64 2.28
N PHE A 54 -6.26 -1.01 2.06
CA PHE A 54 -5.70 -1.14 0.71
C PHE A 54 -4.81 -2.38 0.58
N LEU A 55 -4.76 -2.90 -0.65
CA LEU A 55 -3.84 -3.96 -1.05
C LEU A 55 -2.60 -3.33 -1.68
N TYR A 56 -1.42 -3.82 -1.32
CA TYR A 56 -0.16 -3.33 -1.86
C TYR A 56 0.85 -4.45 -2.16
N LEU A 57 1.83 -4.12 -3.00
CA LEU A 57 2.94 -4.99 -3.36
C LEU A 57 4.26 -4.20 -3.23
N THR A 58 5.16 -4.67 -2.39
CA THR A 58 6.54 -4.16 -2.35
C THR A 58 7.36 -4.87 -3.43
N VAL A 59 7.92 -4.10 -4.37
CA VAL A 59 8.74 -4.63 -5.45
C VAL A 59 10.13 -4.00 -5.35
N ALA A 60 10.98 -4.61 -4.52
CA ALA A 60 12.34 -4.13 -4.26
C ALA A 60 13.14 -3.88 -5.55
N ARG A 61 13.06 -4.77 -6.53
CA ARG A 61 13.74 -4.62 -7.85
C ARG A 61 13.28 -3.42 -8.68
N HIS A 62 12.11 -2.86 -8.38
CA HIS A 62 11.60 -1.64 -9.02
C HIS A 62 11.79 -0.43 -8.11
N GLU A 63 12.33 -0.63 -6.90
CA GLU A 63 12.43 0.40 -5.85
C GLU A 63 11.08 1.09 -5.62
N CYS A 64 10.00 0.30 -5.64
CA CYS A 64 8.62 0.79 -5.65
C CYS A 64 7.70 -0.03 -4.75
N VAL A 65 6.71 0.66 -4.18
CA VAL A 65 5.51 0.06 -3.58
C VAL A 65 4.33 0.38 -4.49
N TYR A 66 3.61 -0.65 -4.95
CA TYR A 66 2.41 -0.48 -5.76
C TYR A 66 1.17 -0.65 -4.90
N ILE A 67 0.27 0.34 -4.91
CA ILE A 67 -1.09 0.19 -4.38
C ILE A 67 -1.95 -0.41 -5.49
N LEU A 68 -2.56 -1.58 -5.21
CA LEU A 68 -3.32 -2.35 -6.19
C LEU A 68 -4.82 -2.07 -6.13
N GLN A 69 -5.34 -1.89 -4.91
CA GLN A 69 -6.76 -1.64 -4.66
C GLN A 69 -6.91 -0.83 -3.37
N VAL A 70 -7.85 0.11 -3.38
CA VAL A 70 -8.27 0.89 -2.22
C VAL A 70 -9.75 0.62 -1.96
N THR A 71 -10.09 0.27 -0.72
CA THR A 71 -11.46 -0.10 -0.32
C THR A 71 -11.89 0.74 0.88
N ALA A 72 -12.77 1.72 0.64
CA ALA A 72 -13.37 2.52 1.71
C ALA A 72 -14.48 1.74 2.41
N TRP A 73 -14.59 1.89 3.73
CA TRP A 73 -15.76 1.39 4.46
C TRP A 73 -16.96 2.32 4.28
N PRO A 74 -18.19 1.79 4.32
CA PRO A 74 -19.38 2.62 4.41
C PRO A 74 -19.32 3.45 5.70
N THR A 75 -19.49 4.76 5.57
CA THR A 75 -19.75 5.68 6.68
C THR A 75 -21.19 5.60 7.16
#